data_AF-A0A352DUC4-F1
#
_entry.id   AF-A0A352DUC4-F1
#
_cell.length_a   1.000
_cell.length_b   1.000
_cell.length_c   1.000
_cell.angle_alpha   90.00
_cell.angle_beta   90.00
_cell.angle_gamma   90.00
#
_symmetry.space_group_name_H-M   'P 1'
#
loop_
_entity.id
_entity.type
_entity.pdbx_description
1 polymer ?
#
loop_
_entity_poly.entity_id
_entity_poly.type
_entity_poly.pdbx_seq_one_letter_code
_entity_poly.pdbx_strand_id
1 'polypeptide(L)'
;MSRRLQMLQVARLARRSLGESADLVTDFLHSRALPAGGFGNRDGVADLYYTPFAIDALVAIDPQPRPPTAEAPAGTAAATSTLAPEHVAATRAWLGTFGGGESLDFVHRCCLARAWSAWPRDACPRAVRETLGAGIDAHEAADGGYATRTGATRGTVYGCFLAVNARADLGEPIAAADPRAERIAGCVARLRSRDGGFANEPDRPLG
;
A
#
# COMPACT_ATOMS: atom_id res chain seq x y z
N MET A 1 -14.85 -1.43 -4.45
CA MET A 1 -13.70 -0.50 -4.45
C MET A 1 -12.83 -0.80 -3.24
N SER A 2 -11.50 -0.82 -3.38
CA SER A 2 -10.61 -1.01 -2.22
C SER A 2 -10.61 0.25 -1.34
N ARG A 3 -10.41 0.08 -0.02
CA ARG A 3 -10.29 1.19 0.93
C ARG A 3 -9.12 2.11 0.58
N ARG A 4 -8.03 1.57 0.02
CA ARG A 4 -6.90 2.34 -0.53
C ARG A 4 -7.34 3.34 -1.58
N LEU A 5 -8.17 2.94 -2.56
CA LEU A 5 -8.62 3.87 -3.60
C LEU A 5 -9.48 5.00 -3.03
N GLN A 6 -10.32 4.71 -2.03
CA GLN A 6 -11.09 5.74 -1.31
C GLN A 6 -10.17 6.69 -0.52
N MET A 7 -9.14 6.15 0.15
CA MET A 7 -8.13 6.96 0.83
C MET A 7 -7.35 7.84 -0.15
N LEU A 8 -6.95 7.31 -1.31
CA LEU A 8 -6.27 8.08 -2.35
C LEU A 8 -7.15 9.20 -2.92
N GLN A 9 -8.46 8.96 -3.06
CA GLN A 9 -9.40 10.01 -3.47
C GLN A 9 -9.41 11.19 -2.49
N VAL A 10 -9.39 10.93 -1.18
CA VAL A 10 -9.31 11.98 -0.16
C VAL A 10 -7.91 12.60 -0.12
N ALA A 11 -6.86 11.78 -0.23
CA ALA A 11 -5.48 12.21 -0.22
C ALA A 11 -5.16 13.19 -1.36
N ARG A 12 -5.92 13.19 -2.46
CA ARG A 12 -5.79 14.20 -3.53
C ARG A 12 -6.03 15.64 -3.08
N LEU A 13 -6.66 15.85 -1.91
CA LEU A 13 -6.74 17.16 -1.28
C LEU A 13 -5.39 17.63 -0.73
N ALA A 14 -4.39 16.75 -0.63
CA ALA A 14 -3.06 17.06 -0.09
C ALA A 14 -2.39 18.22 -0.83
N ARG A 15 -2.50 18.31 -2.16
CA ARG A 15 -1.91 19.43 -2.91
C ARG A 15 -2.44 20.78 -2.42
N ARG A 16 -3.75 20.87 -2.11
CA ARG A 16 -4.36 22.08 -1.54
C ARG A 16 -3.85 22.36 -0.12
N SER A 17 -3.71 21.32 0.70
CA SER A 17 -3.20 21.46 2.07
C SER A 17 -1.72 21.83 2.12
N LEU A 18 -0.91 21.36 1.17
CA LEU A 18 0.52 21.63 1.07
C LEU A 18 0.83 23.03 0.48
N GLY A 19 -0.10 23.59 -0.31
CA GLY A 19 0.08 24.92 -0.92
C GLY A 19 1.38 25.01 -1.73
N GLU A 20 2.19 26.01 -1.43
CA GLU A 20 3.48 26.26 -2.09
C GLU A 20 4.52 25.15 -1.86
N SER A 21 4.33 24.32 -0.81
CA SER A 21 5.24 23.19 -0.54
C SER A 21 4.95 21.97 -1.42
N ALA A 22 3.86 21.95 -2.18
CA ALA A 22 3.48 20.78 -2.98
C ALA A 22 4.57 20.42 -4.00
N ASP A 23 5.12 21.41 -4.71
CA ASP A 23 6.13 21.16 -5.73
C ASP A 23 7.46 20.73 -5.11
N LEU A 24 7.85 21.26 -3.94
CA LEU A 24 9.03 20.80 -3.18
C LEU A 24 8.92 19.34 -2.76
N VAL A 25 7.73 18.90 -2.33
CA VAL A 25 7.48 17.50 -1.96
C VAL A 25 7.53 16.61 -3.20
N THR A 26 6.93 17.04 -4.32
CA THR A 26 6.98 16.32 -5.59
C THR A 26 8.41 16.17 -6.09
N ASP A 27 9.20 17.24 -6.11
CA ASP A 27 10.62 17.22 -6.51
C ASP A 27 11.44 16.29 -5.62
N PHE A 28 11.20 16.32 -4.30
CA PHE A 28 11.84 15.40 -3.38
C PHE A 28 11.50 13.95 -3.72
N LEU A 29 10.23 13.62 -3.94
CA LEU A 29 9.80 12.25 -4.29
C LEU A 29 10.41 11.79 -5.62
N HIS A 30 10.42 12.63 -6.65
CA HIS A 30 11.08 12.33 -7.91
C HIS A 30 12.59 12.10 -7.74
N SER A 31 13.25 12.90 -6.89
CA SER A 31 14.69 12.73 -6.62
C SER A 31 15.03 11.43 -5.87
N ARG A 32 14.02 10.66 -5.42
CA ARG A 32 14.18 9.33 -4.82
C ARG A 32 13.91 8.19 -5.82
N ALA A 33 13.41 8.48 -7.03
CA ALA A 33 13.23 7.48 -8.07
C ALA A 33 14.59 6.96 -8.56
N LEU A 34 14.76 5.64 -8.61
CA LEU A 34 16.01 5.02 -9.06
C LEU A 34 15.93 4.56 -10.53
N PRO A 35 17.03 4.63 -11.29
CA PRO A 35 17.04 4.22 -12.71
C PRO A 35 16.60 2.77 -12.94
N ALA A 36 16.94 1.87 -12.01
CA ALA A 36 16.56 0.46 -12.08
C ALA A 36 15.10 0.18 -11.65
N GLY A 37 14.35 1.22 -11.27
CA GLY A 37 12.99 1.11 -10.74
C GLY A 37 12.93 1.18 -9.21
N GLY A 38 11.73 1.47 -8.70
CA GLY A 38 11.49 1.66 -7.28
C GLY A 38 12.05 2.99 -6.75
N PHE A 39 11.79 3.24 -5.46
CA PHE A 39 12.27 4.43 -4.78
C PHE A 39 13.29 4.06 -3.70
N GLY A 40 14.29 4.93 -3.57
CA GLY A 40 15.37 4.78 -2.60
C GLY A 40 14.90 4.98 -1.17
N ASN A 41 15.39 4.14 -0.26
CA ASN A 41 15.36 4.38 1.18
C ASN A 41 16.39 5.44 1.60
N ARG A 42 16.65 5.56 2.91
CA ARG A 42 17.58 6.55 3.47
C ARG A 42 19.03 6.33 3.04
N ASP A 43 19.38 5.11 2.63
CA ASP A 43 20.71 4.75 2.14
C ASP A 43 20.81 4.85 0.60
N GLY A 44 19.74 5.29 -0.06
CA GLY A 44 19.68 5.43 -1.53
C GLY A 44 19.47 4.11 -2.27
N VAL A 45 19.08 3.04 -1.57
CA VAL A 45 18.85 1.71 -2.17
C VAL A 45 17.36 1.49 -2.42
N ALA A 46 17.01 0.86 -3.56
CA ALA A 46 15.63 0.53 -3.91
C ALA A 46 14.99 -0.32 -2.82
N ASP A 47 13.83 0.11 -2.32
CA ASP A 47 13.26 -0.45 -1.11
C ASP A 47 11.74 -0.65 -1.24
N LEU A 48 11.27 -1.87 -0.95
CA LEU A 48 9.85 -2.22 -1.03
C LEU A 48 9.01 -1.51 0.02
N TYR A 49 9.56 -1.17 1.18
CA TYR A 49 8.84 -0.40 2.18
C TYR A 49 8.60 1.03 1.68
N TYR A 50 9.61 1.71 1.12
CA TYR A 50 9.49 3.11 0.67
C TYR A 50 8.77 3.30 -0.67
N THR A 51 8.93 2.36 -1.61
CA THR A 51 8.36 2.46 -2.98
C THR A 51 6.84 2.72 -3.02
N PRO A 52 5.97 1.93 -2.35
CA PRO A 52 4.53 2.18 -2.38
C PRO A 52 4.15 3.51 -1.73
N PHE A 53 4.87 3.97 -0.71
CA PHE A 53 4.62 5.30 -0.13
C PHE A 53 4.92 6.42 -1.13
N ALA A 54 6.02 6.32 -1.86
CA ALA A 54 6.37 7.32 -2.86
C ALA A 54 5.37 7.33 -4.02
N ILE A 55 4.96 6.15 -4.51
CA ILE A 55 3.92 6.04 -5.56
C ILE A 55 2.60 6.64 -5.08
N ASP A 56 2.12 6.25 -3.90
CA ASP A 56 0.83 6.74 -3.36
C ASP A 56 0.88 8.25 -3.09
N ALA A 57 2.02 8.78 -2.62
CA ALA A 57 2.22 10.21 -2.42
C ALA A 57 2.20 11.00 -3.74
N LEU A 58 2.87 10.51 -4.78
CA LEU A 58 2.83 11.12 -6.11
C LEU A 58 1.41 11.08 -6.68
N VAL A 59 0.71 9.94 -6.59
CA VAL A 59 -0.71 9.84 -7.02
C VAL A 59 -1.62 10.82 -6.29
N ALA A 60 -1.33 11.13 -5.02
CA ALA A 60 -2.08 12.08 -4.21
C ALA A 60 -1.74 13.55 -4.53
N ILE A 61 -0.48 13.88 -4.81
CA ILE A 61 -0.02 15.26 -5.00
C ILE A 61 -0.07 15.69 -6.48
N ASP A 62 -0.01 14.72 -7.40
CA ASP A 62 -0.02 14.96 -8.84
C ASP A 62 -1.24 15.80 -9.27
N PRO A 63 -1.02 16.84 -10.09
CA PRO A 63 -2.11 17.60 -10.67
C PRO A 63 -3.08 16.65 -11.37
N GLN A 64 -4.32 16.59 -10.91
CA GLN A 64 -5.32 15.79 -11.58
C GLN A 64 -5.61 16.44 -12.95
N PRO A 65 -5.81 15.64 -14.01
CA PRO A 65 -6.25 16.18 -15.28
C PRO A 65 -7.53 16.99 -15.06
N ARG A 66 -7.49 18.28 -15.44
CA ARG A 66 -8.67 19.14 -15.38
C ARG A 66 -9.74 18.52 -16.27
N PRO A 67 -10.99 18.37 -15.81
CA PRO A 67 -12.07 17.91 -16.69
C PRO A 67 -12.15 18.85 -17.90
N PRO A 68 -12.40 18.33 -19.12
CA PRO A 68 -12.48 19.17 -20.30
C PRO A 68 -13.59 20.20 -20.11
N THR A 69 -13.21 21.47 -19.98
CA THR A 69 -14.15 22.58 -20.09
C THR A 69 -14.51 22.74 -21.56
N ALA A 70 -15.76 23.09 -21.88
CA ALA A 70 -16.25 23.30 -23.25
C ALA A 70 -15.41 24.33 -24.07
N GLU A 71 -14.55 25.10 -23.40
CA GLU A 71 -13.70 26.14 -24.00
C GLU A 71 -12.20 25.77 -24.08
N ALA A 72 -11.79 24.55 -23.71
CA ALA A 72 -10.38 24.17 -23.79
C ALA A 72 -9.99 23.82 -25.25
N PRO A 73 -8.92 24.43 -25.81
CA PRO A 73 -8.48 24.12 -27.17
C PRO A 73 -8.11 22.63 -27.30
N ALA A 74 -8.54 22.02 -28.40
CA ALA A 74 -8.24 20.62 -28.73
C ALA A 74 -6.71 20.44 -28.82
N GLY A 75 -6.11 19.83 -27.79
CA GLY A 75 -4.66 19.59 -27.74
C GLY A 75 -4.01 19.71 -26.35
N THR A 76 -4.68 20.27 -25.34
CA THR A 76 -4.14 20.21 -23.96
C THR A 76 -4.28 18.81 -23.40
N ALA A 77 -3.20 18.03 -23.49
CA ALA A 77 -3.10 16.69 -22.95
C ALA A 77 -3.53 16.65 -21.48
N ALA A 78 -4.39 15.68 -21.15
CA ALA A 78 -4.71 15.31 -19.79
C ALA A 78 -3.40 15.03 -19.03
N ALA A 79 -3.28 15.58 -17.82
CA ALA A 79 -2.11 15.44 -16.95
C ALA A 79 -1.61 13.99 -16.97
N THR A 80 -0.49 13.81 -17.65
CA THR A 80 0.26 12.57 -17.75
C THR A 80 0.86 12.32 -16.37
N SER A 81 0.96 11.05 -15.95
CA SER A 81 1.68 10.68 -14.72
C SER A 81 3.01 11.45 -14.67
N THR A 82 3.34 12.06 -13.53
CA THR A 82 4.61 12.79 -13.37
C THR A 82 5.82 11.87 -13.41
N LEU A 83 5.63 10.56 -13.24
CA LEU A 83 6.69 9.57 -13.40
C LEU A 83 6.97 9.30 -14.86
N ALA A 84 8.25 9.38 -15.22
CA ALA A 84 8.71 9.08 -16.56
C ALA A 84 8.34 7.62 -16.95
N PRO A 85 7.80 7.38 -18.16
CA PRO A 85 7.32 6.05 -18.56
C PRO A 85 8.37 4.93 -18.41
N GLU A 86 9.64 5.25 -18.63
CA GLU A 86 10.78 4.34 -18.43
C GLU A 86 10.93 3.93 -16.97
N HIS A 87 10.70 4.84 -16.02
CA HIS A 87 10.75 4.55 -14.60
C HIS A 87 9.56 3.69 -14.15
N VAL A 88 8.37 3.93 -14.73
CA VAL A 88 7.19 3.09 -14.49
C VAL A 88 7.44 1.66 -14.97
N ALA A 89 8.02 1.50 -16.17
CA ALA A 89 8.39 0.19 -16.71
C ALA A 89 9.47 -0.50 -15.89
N ALA A 90 10.53 0.23 -15.52
CA ALA A 90 11.62 -0.28 -14.68
C ALA A 90 11.11 -0.72 -13.30
N THR A 91 10.25 0.08 -12.66
CA THR A 91 9.65 -0.27 -11.36
C THR A 91 8.82 -1.55 -11.47
N ARG A 92 8.01 -1.71 -12.51
CA ARG A 92 7.25 -2.95 -12.73
C ARG A 92 8.17 -4.16 -12.92
N ALA A 93 9.25 -4.02 -13.69
CA ALA A 93 10.22 -5.09 -13.88
C ALA A 93 10.92 -5.46 -12.56
N TRP A 94 11.32 -4.44 -11.78
CA TRP A 94 11.92 -4.61 -10.45
C TRP A 94 10.97 -5.34 -9.48
N LEU A 95 9.69 -4.98 -9.42
CA LEU A 95 8.69 -5.71 -8.61
C LEU A 95 8.58 -7.19 -9.01
N GLY A 96 8.77 -7.50 -10.29
CA GLY A 96 8.78 -8.88 -10.80
C GLY A 96 9.92 -9.73 -10.25
N THR A 97 11.04 -9.12 -9.86
CA THR A 97 12.22 -9.85 -9.34
C THR A 97 11.98 -10.51 -7.99
N PHE A 98 10.97 -10.05 -7.23
CA PHE A 98 10.63 -10.61 -5.92
C PHE A 98 9.74 -11.85 -6.00
N GLY A 99 9.26 -12.23 -7.18
CA GLY A 99 8.35 -13.36 -7.35
C GLY A 99 7.12 -13.26 -6.42
N GLY A 100 6.78 -14.36 -5.75
CA GLY A 100 5.70 -14.44 -4.76
C GLY A 100 6.06 -13.86 -3.39
N GLY A 101 7.22 -13.21 -3.25
CA GLY A 101 7.71 -12.62 -2.01
C GLY A 101 8.21 -13.65 -0.98
N GLU A 102 8.58 -14.86 -1.41
CA GLU A 102 8.97 -15.99 -0.55
C GLU A 102 10.15 -15.65 0.37
N SER A 103 11.09 -14.83 -0.10
CA SER A 103 12.24 -14.35 0.67
C SER A 103 11.94 -13.12 1.53
N LEU A 104 10.73 -12.57 1.45
CA LEU A 104 10.35 -11.34 2.15
C LEU A 104 9.72 -11.68 3.50
N ASP A 105 10.01 -10.84 4.49
CA ASP A 105 9.22 -10.79 5.72
C ASP A 105 7.79 -10.33 5.45
N PHE A 106 6.94 -10.44 6.47
CA PHE A 106 5.53 -10.09 6.39
C PHE A 106 5.27 -8.65 5.92
N VAL A 107 6.05 -7.69 6.43
CA VAL A 107 5.85 -6.26 6.15
C VAL A 107 6.21 -6.00 4.69
N HIS A 108 7.36 -6.46 4.24
CA HIS A 108 7.81 -6.30 2.86
C HIS A 108 6.91 -7.04 1.87
N ARG A 109 6.36 -8.21 2.25
CA ARG A 109 5.35 -8.91 1.45
C ARG A 109 4.06 -8.09 1.28
N CYS A 110 3.57 -7.48 2.37
CA CYS A 110 2.43 -6.58 2.30
C CYS A 110 2.73 -5.33 1.46
N CYS A 111 3.95 -4.80 1.54
CA CYS A 111 4.39 -3.69 0.70
C CYS A 111 4.50 -4.07 -0.79
N LEU A 112 4.96 -5.28 -1.11
CA LEU A 112 4.98 -5.79 -2.48
C LEU A 112 3.55 -5.91 -3.05
N ALA A 113 2.61 -6.43 -2.28
CA ALA A 113 1.19 -6.43 -2.66
C ALA A 113 0.67 -5.00 -2.93
N ARG A 114 1.02 -4.04 -2.05
CA ARG A 114 0.65 -2.63 -2.25
C ARG A 114 1.29 -2.03 -3.50
N ALA A 115 2.57 -2.27 -3.74
CA ALA A 115 3.26 -1.74 -4.91
C ALA A 115 2.61 -2.25 -6.21
N TRP A 116 2.31 -3.56 -6.29
CA TRP A 116 1.60 -4.13 -7.44
C TRP A 116 0.23 -3.51 -7.70
N SER A 117 -0.45 -3.07 -6.64
CA SER A 117 -1.77 -2.44 -6.75
C SER A 117 -1.76 -1.04 -7.37
N ALA A 118 -0.59 -0.47 -7.70
CA ALA A 118 -0.47 0.72 -8.53
C ALA A 118 -0.74 0.44 -10.03
N TRP A 119 -0.73 -0.83 -10.45
CA TRP A 119 -1.07 -1.26 -11.80
C TRP A 119 -2.42 -1.99 -11.84
N PRO A 120 -3.02 -2.17 -13.04
CA PRO A 120 -4.14 -3.10 -13.23
C PRO A 120 -3.82 -4.49 -12.68
N ARG A 121 -4.83 -5.17 -12.13
CA ARG A 121 -4.65 -6.44 -11.39
C ARG A 121 -3.90 -7.52 -12.19
N ASP A 122 -4.16 -7.58 -13.49
CA ASP A 122 -3.54 -8.52 -14.44
C ASP A 122 -2.08 -8.19 -14.77
N ALA A 123 -1.58 -7.00 -14.41
CA ALA A 123 -0.16 -6.66 -14.55
C ALA A 123 0.76 -7.51 -13.68
N CYS A 124 0.26 -7.95 -12.51
CA CYS A 124 0.90 -8.93 -11.63
C CYS A 124 0.43 -10.34 -12.04
N PRO A 125 1.33 -11.31 -12.36
CA PRO A 125 0.91 -12.65 -12.75
C PRO A 125 0.03 -13.33 -11.69
N ARG A 126 -0.98 -14.09 -12.12
CA ARG A 126 -1.93 -14.75 -11.21
C ARG A 126 -1.24 -15.64 -10.18
N ALA A 127 -0.30 -16.48 -10.61
CA ALA A 127 0.46 -17.35 -9.73
C ALA A 127 1.24 -16.57 -8.67
N VAL A 128 1.83 -15.43 -9.05
CA VAL A 128 2.52 -14.53 -8.11
C VAL A 128 1.55 -13.95 -7.08
N ARG A 129 0.37 -13.48 -7.50
CA ARG A 129 -0.66 -12.97 -6.58
C ARG A 129 -1.16 -14.04 -5.61
N GLU A 130 -1.37 -15.27 -6.11
CA GLU A 130 -1.80 -16.40 -5.29
C GLU A 130 -0.74 -16.77 -4.25
N THR A 131 0.54 -16.84 -4.63
CA THR A 131 1.64 -17.07 -3.68
C THR A 131 1.80 -15.93 -2.67
N LEU A 132 1.68 -14.66 -3.10
CA LEU A 132 1.70 -13.52 -2.19
C LEU A 132 0.56 -13.61 -1.17
N GLY A 133 -0.66 -13.89 -1.64
CA GLY A 133 -1.83 -14.04 -0.81
C GLY A 133 -1.70 -15.17 0.20
N ALA A 134 -1.22 -16.34 -0.24
CA ALA A 134 -0.97 -17.48 0.64
C ALA A 134 0.13 -17.19 1.68
N GLY A 135 1.19 -16.48 1.28
CA GLY A 135 2.25 -16.05 2.18
C GLY A 135 1.78 -15.04 3.22
N ILE A 136 0.83 -14.15 2.90
CA ILE A 136 0.18 -13.26 3.87
C ILE A 136 -0.73 -14.06 4.82
N ASP A 137 -1.53 -14.99 4.29
CA ASP A 137 -2.45 -15.82 5.07
C ASP A 137 -1.71 -16.74 6.07
N ALA A 138 -0.46 -17.15 5.76
CA ALA A 138 0.39 -17.94 6.67
C ALA A 138 0.77 -17.22 7.97
N HIS A 139 0.50 -15.91 8.05
CA HIS A 139 0.70 -15.10 9.25
C HIS A 139 -0.56 -14.94 10.12
N GLU A 140 -1.64 -15.66 9.80
CA GLU A 140 -2.78 -15.81 10.72
C GLU A 140 -2.29 -16.44 12.04
N ALA A 141 -2.55 -15.75 13.14
CA ALA A 141 -2.22 -16.19 14.48
C ALA A 141 -3.29 -17.13 15.03
N ALA A 142 -2.96 -17.88 16.09
CA ALA A 142 -3.88 -18.85 16.69
C ALA A 142 -5.21 -18.24 17.21
N ASP A 143 -5.22 -16.94 17.51
CA ASP A 143 -6.41 -16.21 17.98
C ASP A 143 -7.25 -15.61 16.83
N GLY A 144 -6.89 -15.92 15.59
CA GLY A 144 -7.57 -15.51 14.35
C GLY A 144 -7.24 -14.10 13.87
N GLY A 145 -6.34 -13.38 14.55
CA GLY A 145 -5.73 -12.15 14.04
C GLY A 145 -4.51 -12.43 13.16
N TYR A 146 -3.73 -11.39 12.85
CA TYR A 146 -2.48 -11.50 12.09
C TYR A 146 -1.30 -10.90 12.87
N ALA A 147 -0.13 -11.50 12.72
CA ALA A 147 1.12 -11.04 13.32
C ALA A 147 2.26 -11.02 12.30
N THR A 148 3.33 -10.27 12.58
CA THR A 148 4.49 -10.19 11.68
C THR A 148 5.31 -11.48 11.63
N ARG A 149 5.11 -12.41 12.57
CA ARG A 149 5.75 -13.72 12.61
C ARG A 149 4.73 -14.83 12.40
N THR A 150 5.12 -15.87 11.67
CA THR A 150 4.35 -17.10 11.55
C THR A 150 4.28 -17.84 12.88
N GLY A 151 3.21 -18.61 13.09
CA GLY A 151 3.00 -19.40 14.31
C GLY A 151 2.77 -18.57 15.58
N ALA A 152 2.44 -17.28 15.46
CA ALA A 152 2.12 -16.45 16.60
C ALA A 152 0.85 -16.95 17.30
N THR A 153 0.86 -16.93 18.63
CA THR A 153 -0.34 -17.29 19.42
C THR A 153 -1.39 -16.17 19.43
N ARG A 154 -0.98 -14.94 19.16
CA ARG A 154 -1.83 -13.75 19.16
C ARG A 154 -1.50 -12.84 17.99
N GLY A 155 -2.54 -12.31 17.36
CA GLY A 155 -2.44 -11.23 16.39
C GLY A 155 -2.13 -9.88 17.05
N THR A 156 -1.87 -8.89 16.20
CA THR A 156 -1.58 -7.50 16.57
C THR A 156 -2.46 -6.58 15.74
N VAL A 157 -2.74 -5.37 16.22
CA VAL A 157 -3.47 -4.35 15.44
C VAL A 157 -2.74 -4.09 14.12
N TYR A 158 -1.41 -3.90 14.19
CA TYR A 158 -0.56 -3.67 13.03
C TYR A 158 -0.59 -4.83 12.02
N GLY A 159 -0.45 -6.07 12.48
CA GLY A 159 -0.49 -7.25 11.62
C GLY A 159 -1.85 -7.40 10.92
N CYS A 160 -2.95 -7.26 11.67
CA CYS A 160 -4.31 -7.28 11.12
C CYS A 160 -4.51 -6.18 10.07
N PHE A 161 -4.07 -4.96 10.38
CA PHE A 161 -4.15 -3.83 9.46
C PHE A 161 -3.41 -4.10 8.15
N LEU A 162 -2.17 -4.60 8.22
CA LEU A 162 -1.38 -4.91 7.03
C LEU A 162 -2.01 -6.03 6.19
N ALA A 163 -2.39 -7.15 6.81
CA ALA A 163 -2.97 -8.29 6.09
C ALA A 163 -4.26 -7.92 5.36
N VAL A 164 -5.21 -7.26 6.05
CA VAL A 164 -6.50 -6.87 5.47
C VAL A 164 -6.30 -5.95 4.26
N ASN A 165 -5.41 -4.96 4.37
CA ASN A 165 -5.15 -4.05 3.26
C ASN A 165 -4.38 -4.74 2.13
N ALA A 166 -3.40 -5.59 2.43
CA ALA A 166 -2.64 -6.31 1.40
C ALA A 166 -3.54 -7.27 0.60
N ARG A 167 -4.47 -7.97 1.25
CA ARG A 167 -5.49 -8.80 0.58
C ARG A 167 -6.37 -7.97 -0.37
N ALA A 168 -6.81 -6.80 0.08
CA ALA A 168 -7.56 -5.86 -0.76
C ALA A 168 -6.73 -5.33 -1.94
N ASP A 169 -5.45 -5.03 -1.72
CA ASP A 169 -4.50 -4.56 -2.74
C ASP A 169 -4.24 -5.63 -3.82
N LEU A 170 -4.28 -6.92 -3.47
CA LEU A 170 -4.25 -8.05 -4.42
C LEU A 170 -5.58 -8.26 -5.19
N GLY A 171 -6.62 -7.47 -4.88
CA GLY A 171 -7.95 -7.57 -5.45
C GLY A 171 -8.80 -8.69 -4.83
N GLU A 172 -8.44 -9.18 -3.64
CA GLU A 172 -9.12 -10.25 -2.91
C GLU A 172 -9.45 -9.80 -1.48
N PRO A 173 -10.26 -8.72 -1.32
CA PRO A 173 -10.55 -8.17 -0.01
C PRO A 173 -11.27 -9.19 0.88
N ILE A 174 -10.91 -9.20 2.16
CA ILE A 174 -11.64 -9.98 3.17
C ILE A 174 -13.03 -9.35 3.34
N ALA A 175 -14.06 -10.02 2.83
CA ALA A 175 -15.43 -9.53 2.84
C ALA A 175 -16.02 -9.60 4.26
N ALA A 176 -17.01 -8.76 4.56
CA ALA A 176 -17.64 -8.74 5.88
C ALA A 176 -18.32 -10.08 6.24
N ALA A 177 -18.80 -10.83 5.24
CA ALA A 177 -19.41 -12.15 5.43
C ALA A 177 -18.37 -13.29 5.56
N ASP A 178 -17.08 -13.01 5.35
CA ASP A 178 -16.02 -14.00 5.56
C ASP A 178 -15.83 -14.21 7.07
N PRO A 179 -15.88 -15.46 7.59
CA PRO A 179 -15.61 -15.74 8.99
C PRO A 179 -14.25 -15.22 9.49
N ARG A 180 -13.27 -15.02 8.60
CA ARG A 180 -11.99 -14.36 8.91
C ARG A 180 -12.20 -12.94 9.42
N ALA A 181 -13.18 -12.20 8.87
CA ALA A 181 -13.44 -10.82 9.26
C ALA A 181 -13.85 -10.72 10.74
N GLU A 182 -14.73 -11.61 11.20
CA GLU A 182 -15.15 -11.66 12.61
C GLU A 182 -14.00 -12.03 13.54
N ARG A 183 -13.15 -12.98 13.14
CA ARG A 183 -11.95 -13.36 13.92
C ARG A 183 -10.96 -12.21 14.05
N ILE A 184 -10.68 -11.51 12.95
CA ILE A 184 -9.81 -10.33 12.93
C ILE A 184 -10.40 -9.23 13.81
N ALA A 185 -11.70 -8.95 13.70
CA ALA A 185 -12.38 -7.95 14.51
C ALA A 185 -12.33 -8.31 16.01
N GLY A 186 -12.53 -9.59 16.35
CA GLY A 186 -12.39 -10.10 17.71
C GLY A 186 -10.97 -9.93 18.25
N CYS A 187 -9.95 -10.18 17.43
CA CYS A 187 -8.54 -9.92 17.79
C CYS A 187 -8.30 -8.43 18.08
N VAL A 188 -8.69 -7.54 17.16
CA VAL A 188 -8.50 -6.09 17.33
C VAL A 188 -9.28 -5.56 18.54
N ALA A 189 -10.50 -6.05 18.79
CA ALA A 189 -11.31 -5.63 19.94
C ALA A 189 -10.65 -5.95 21.29
N ARG A 190 -9.93 -7.08 21.40
CA ARG A 190 -9.17 -7.46 22.60
C ARG A 190 -7.92 -6.59 22.83
N LEU A 191 -7.49 -5.87 21.79
CA LEU A 191 -6.31 -5.00 21.81
C LEU A 191 -6.67 -3.53 22.09
N ARG A 192 -7.92 -3.26 22.47
CA ARG A 192 -8.37 -1.92 22.84
C ARG A 192 -7.82 -1.52 24.21
N SER A 193 -7.09 -0.42 24.26
CA SER A 193 -6.55 0.19 25.47
C SER A 193 -7.64 0.91 26.30
N ARG A 194 -7.33 1.24 27.56
CA ARG A 194 -8.28 1.87 28.50
C ARG A 194 -8.74 3.26 28.06
N ASP A 195 -7.89 4.00 27.34
CA ASP A 195 -8.20 5.29 26.74
C ASP A 195 -9.11 5.19 25.50
N GLY A 196 -9.46 3.97 25.10
CA GLY A 196 -10.28 3.68 23.93
C GLY A 196 -9.49 3.52 22.63
N GLY A 197 -8.17 3.76 22.65
CA GLY A 197 -7.24 3.51 21.54
C GLY A 197 -6.91 2.02 21.36
N PHE A 198 -5.92 1.69 20.53
CA PHE A 198 -5.58 0.31 20.18
C PHE A 198 -4.07 0.07 20.14
N ALA A 199 -3.55 -0.80 21.00
CA ALA A 199 -2.14 -1.15 21.04
C ALA A 199 -1.84 -2.50 20.36
N ASN A 200 -0.59 -2.75 19.96
CA ASN A 200 -0.19 -4.05 19.42
C ASN A 200 -0.13 -5.16 20.47
N GLU A 201 -0.22 -4.81 21.74
CA GLU A 201 -0.18 -5.72 22.88
C GLU A 201 -1.36 -5.45 23.80
N PRO A 202 -1.85 -6.48 24.51
CA PRO A 202 -2.96 -6.32 25.45
C PRO A 202 -2.55 -5.47 26.66
N ASP A 203 -3.55 -4.96 27.37
CA ASP A 203 -3.41 -4.30 28.68
C ASP A 203 -2.47 -3.08 28.68
N ARG A 204 -2.22 -2.48 27.51
CA ARG A 204 -1.45 -1.25 27.42
C ARG A 204 -2.29 -0.07 27.95
N PRO A 205 -1.67 0.85 28.73
CA PRO A 205 -2.40 1.95 29.33
C PRO A 205 -2.88 2.97 28.29
N LEU A 206 -2.15 3.08 27.18
CA LEU A 206 -2.43 3.95 26.04
C LEU A 206 -2.43 3.13 24.76
N GLY A 207 -3.29 3.52 23.82
CA GLY A 207 -3.38 2.95 22.49
C GLY A 207 -2.64 3.74 21.42
#